data_AF-A0A5D2R0U2-F1
#
_entry.id   AF-A0A5D2R0U2-F1
#
_cell.length_a   1.000
_cell.length_b   1.000
_cell.length_c   1.000
_cell.angle_alpha   90.00
_cell.angle_beta   90.00
_cell.angle_gamma   90.00
#
_symmetry.space_group_name_H-M   'P 1'
#
loop_
_entity.id
_entity.type
_entity.pdbx_description
1 polymer ?
#
loop_
_entity_poly.entity_id
_entity_poly.type
_entity_poly.pdbx_seq_one_letter_code
_entity_poly.pdbx_strand_id
1 'polypeptide(L)'
;MGYLQQFIFFILVALPFMFISPTHSSLANHGEDECYLNTIHSCVIYYWPDVKKHFDFIRCTEQQSSKKRLVKNRAAMWKQCSEKLGMSAHRINKCYTSGYGLKLLLQYANETAKLKPPHEYVPWVVVDNQPLKDDFENFVKYVCEAYKGADKPEACKTQATSVSSTHDKMANRIHPGCYASEIANLG
;
A
#
# COMPACT_ATOMS: atom_id res chain seq x y z
N MET A 1 -13.45 -6.06 21.75
CA MET A 1 -12.22 -6.30 20.95
C MET A 1 -12.28 -5.75 19.51
N GLY A 2 -13.29 -4.94 19.15
CA GLY A 2 -13.48 -4.46 17.76
C GLY A 2 -12.89 -3.08 17.44
N TYR A 3 -12.30 -2.36 18.40
CA TYR A 3 -11.80 -1.00 18.16
C TYR A 3 -10.33 -0.96 17.72
N LEU A 4 -9.48 -1.87 18.18
CA LEU A 4 -8.05 -1.88 17.84
C LEU A 4 -7.79 -2.26 16.37
N GLN A 5 -8.74 -2.98 15.76
CA GLN A 5 -8.72 -3.27 14.33
C GLN A 5 -8.88 -1.98 13.52
N GLN A 6 -9.72 -1.03 13.97
CA GLN A 6 -9.90 0.28 13.33
C GLN A 6 -8.65 1.20 13.43
N PHE A 7 -7.80 1.03 14.44
CA PHE A 7 -6.65 1.91 14.67
C PHE A 7 -5.43 1.59 13.80
N ILE A 8 -5.33 0.38 13.24
CA ILE A 8 -4.32 0.02 12.22
C ILE A 8 -4.91 0.13 10.81
N PHE A 9 -6.21 0.43 10.69
CA PHE A 9 -6.98 0.43 9.44
C PHE A 9 -6.64 1.58 8.49
N PHE A 10 -5.84 2.56 8.91
CA PHE A 10 -5.02 3.33 7.98
C PHE A 10 -3.70 2.60 7.76
N ILE A 11 -3.86 1.39 7.23
CA ILE A 11 -2.88 0.67 6.44
C ILE A 11 -2.06 1.73 5.71
N LEU A 12 -0.73 1.75 5.91
CA LEU A 12 0.25 2.16 4.89
C LEU A 12 -0.43 2.02 3.55
N VAL A 13 -0.96 3.11 2.98
CA VAL A 13 -1.92 3.09 1.86
C VAL A 13 -1.47 1.96 0.97
N ALA A 14 -2.25 0.88 0.89
CA ALA A 14 -1.71 -0.47 0.62
C ALA A 14 -1.03 -0.60 -0.73
N LEU A 15 -0.98 0.49 -1.48
CA LEU A 15 -0.12 0.78 -2.60
C LEU A 15 0.46 2.16 -2.31
N PRO A 16 1.76 2.32 -2.02
CA PRO A 16 2.41 3.63 -1.88
C PRO A 16 2.32 4.51 -3.14
N PHE A 17 1.46 4.17 -4.09
CA PHE A 17 1.34 4.78 -5.41
C PHE A 17 -0.11 5.00 -5.90
N MET A 18 -1.15 4.72 -5.10
CA MET A 18 -2.53 4.86 -5.60
C MET A 18 -3.02 6.32 -5.61
N PHE A 19 -2.79 7.01 -6.73
CA PHE A 19 -3.68 8.09 -7.16
C PHE A 19 -4.70 7.52 -8.14
N ILE A 20 -5.99 7.83 -8.01
CA ILE A 20 -6.97 7.65 -9.10
C ILE A 20 -7.62 9.00 -9.36
N SER A 21 -7.39 9.57 -10.55
CA SER A 21 -8.01 10.81 -11.00
C SER A 21 -9.33 10.50 -11.73
N PRO A 22 -10.43 11.21 -11.46
CA PRO A 22 -11.72 10.98 -12.11
C PRO A 22 -11.83 11.57 -13.53
N THR A 23 -10.81 12.25 -14.04
CA THR A 23 -10.86 12.95 -15.33
C THR A 23 -9.66 12.61 -16.21
N HIS A 24 -9.97 12.00 -17.37
CA HIS A 24 -9.19 11.85 -18.59
C HIS A 24 -7.66 12.12 -18.58
N SER A 25 -6.93 11.10 -19.08
CA SER A 25 -5.75 11.24 -19.95
C SER A 25 -4.45 11.78 -19.33
N SER A 26 -3.78 10.98 -18.50
CA SER A 26 -2.31 11.07 -18.36
C SER A 26 -1.66 9.78 -17.82
N LEU A 27 -1.62 8.73 -18.66
CA LEU A 27 -0.59 7.67 -18.53
C LEU A 27 0.77 8.32 -18.82
N ALA A 28 1.66 8.49 -17.84
CA ALA A 28 3.07 8.74 -18.19
C ALA A 28 4.08 8.57 -17.06
N ASN A 29 3.73 8.78 -15.78
CA ASN A 29 4.79 8.96 -14.78
C ASN A 29 5.07 7.74 -13.87
N HIS A 30 4.20 6.73 -13.87
CA HIS A 30 4.51 5.35 -13.44
C HIS A 30 3.73 4.35 -14.31
N GLY A 31 4.43 3.45 -15.00
CA GLY A 31 3.88 2.65 -16.10
C GLY A 31 2.97 1.48 -15.69
N GLU A 32 2.52 0.71 -16.69
CA GLU A 32 1.62 -0.48 -16.55
C GLU A 32 2.02 -1.47 -15.45
N ASP A 33 3.32 -1.58 -15.17
CA ASP A 33 3.90 -2.40 -14.11
C ASP A 33 3.35 -2.08 -12.71
N GLU A 34 3.12 -0.80 -12.41
CA GLU A 34 2.61 -0.38 -11.11
C GLU A 34 1.15 -0.83 -10.96
N CYS A 35 0.30 -0.53 -11.94
CA CYS A 35 -1.09 -0.95 -11.94
C CYS A 35 -1.24 -2.47 -11.87
N TYR A 36 -0.34 -3.20 -12.55
CA TYR A 36 -0.26 -4.65 -12.45
C TYR A 36 0.00 -5.13 -11.03
N LEU A 37 1.06 -4.64 -10.38
CA LEU A 37 1.40 -5.04 -9.02
C LEU A 37 0.37 -4.58 -8.00
N ASN A 38 -0.21 -3.40 -8.20
CA ASN A 38 -1.28 -2.85 -7.39
C ASN A 38 -2.52 -3.76 -7.36
N THR A 39 -2.86 -4.31 -8.52
CA THR A 39 -3.95 -5.29 -8.66
C THR A 39 -3.60 -6.61 -7.97
N ILE A 40 -2.36 -7.07 -8.09
CA ILE A 40 -1.87 -8.30 -7.44
C ILE A 40 -1.91 -8.16 -5.90
N HIS A 41 -1.43 -7.04 -5.37
CA HIS A 41 -1.50 -6.74 -3.93
C HIS A 41 -2.94 -6.70 -3.43
N SER A 42 -3.85 -6.10 -4.20
CA SER A 42 -5.28 -6.08 -3.87
C SER A 42 -5.85 -7.51 -3.73
N CYS A 43 -5.49 -8.41 -4.64
CA CYS A 43 -5.86 -9.83 -4.54
C CYS A 43 -5.27 -10.51 -3.29
N VAL A 44 -4.03 -10.18 -2.92
CA VAL A 44 -3.37 -10.77 -1.75
C VAL A 44 -4.02 -10.30 -0.45
N ILE A 45 -4.32 -9.01 -0.32
CA ILE A 45 -5.03 -8.46 0.84
C ILE A 45 -6.39 -9.15 1.02
N TYR A 46 -7.11 -9.36 -0.08
CA TYR A 46 -8.41 -10.03 -0.06
C TYR A 46 -8.33 -11.50 0.42
N TYR A 47 -7.41 -12.30 -0.14
CA TYR A 47 -7.32 -13.73 0.21
C TYR A 47 -6.59 -14.01 1.53
N TRP A 48 -5.72 -13.09 1.98
CA TRP A 48 -4.96 -13.20 3.21
C TRP A 48 -5.19 -11.94 4.08
N PRO A 49 -6.37 -11.80 4.73
CA PRO A 49 -6.71 -10.62 5.51
C PRO A 49 -5.87 -10.43 6.79
N ASP A 50 -5.10 -11.45 7.19
CA ASP A 50 -4.11 -11.32 8.24
C ASP A 50 -3.01 -10.32 7.83
N VAL A 51 -2.90 -9.23 8.60
CA VAL A 51 -2.02 -8.09 8.28
C VAL A 51 -0.58 -8.51 8.11
N LYS A 52 -0.07 -9.35 9.01
CA LYS A 52 1.31 -9.80 8.93
C LYS A 52 1.56 -10.60 7.65
N LYS A 53 0.66 -11.50 7.28
CA LYS A 53 0.79 -12.35 6.09
C LYS A 53 0.78 -11.55 4.80
N HIS A 54 -0.21 -10.69 4.56
CA HIS A 54 -0.21 -9.90 3.31
C HIS A 54 0.91 -8.85 3.29
N PHE A 55 1.26 -8.28 4.43
CA PHE A 55 2.37 -7.33 4.51
C PHE A 55 3.72 -7.98 4.20
N ASP A 56 3.94 -9.22 4.65
CA ASP A 56 5.13 -10.00 4.30
C ASP A 56 5.26 -10.18 2.77
N PHE A 57 4.13 -10.38 2.07
CA PHE A 57 4.10 -10.45 0.60
C PHE A 57 4.41 -9.10 -0.06
N ILE A 58 3.69 -8.04 0.35
CA ILE A 58 3.88 -6.69 -0.20
C ILE A 58 5.34 -6.26 -0.04
N ARG A 59 5.89 -6.42 1.18
CA ARG A 59 7.30 -6.13 1.47
C ARG A 59 8.25 -6.90 0.58
N CYS A 60 8.00 -8.19 0.33
CA CYS A 60 8.81 -8.99 -0.57
C CYS A 60 8.80 -8.41 -2.00
N THR A 61 7.64 -8.06 -2.53
CA THR A 61 7.51 -7.52 -3.90
C THR A 61 8.08 -6.11 -4.05
N GLU A 62 7.96 -5.26 -3.03
CA GLU A 62 8.52 -3.90 -3.02
C GLU A 62 10.05 -3.92 -2.94
N GLN A 63 10.62 -4.78 -2.09
CA GLN A 63 12.08 -4.97 -2.00
C GLN A 63 12.70 -5.51 -3.28
N GLN A 64 11.96 -6.28 -4.07
CA GLN A 64 12.43 -6.74 -5.38
C GLN A 64 12.27 -5.65 -6.45
N SER A 65 11.17 -4.89 -6.41
CA SER A 65 10.91 -3.79 -7.35
C SER A 65 11.90 -2.64 -7.21
N SER A 66 12.39 -2.35 -5.99
CA SER A 66 13.42 -1.33 -5.75
C SER A 66 14.79 -1.73 -6.30
N LYS A 67 15.06 -3.02 -6.49
CA LYS A 67 16.28 -3.57 -7.10
C LYS A 67 16.18 -3.55 -8.63
N LYS A 68 15.90 -2.37 -9.21
CA LYS A 68 15.59 -2.08 -10.64
C LYS A 68 16.40 -2.85 -11.70
N ARG A 69 17.59 -3.37 -11.37
CA ARG A 69 18.45 -4.15 -12.28
C ARG A 69 18.04 -5.61 -12.48
N LEU A 70 17.11 -6.17 -11.68
CA LEU A 70 16.88 -7.63 -11.67
C LEU A 70 15.51 -8.09 -12.17
N VAL A 71 14.52 -7.20 -12.32
CA VAL A 71 13.15 -7.63 -12.62
C VAL A 71 12.72 -7.16 -14.00
N LYS A 72 12.96 -7.99 -15.03
CA LYS A 72 12.37 -7.81 -16.36
C LYS A 72 10.91 -8.30 -16.44
N ASN A 73 10.46 -9.06 -15.44
CA ASN A 73 9.16 -9.72 -15.45
C ASN A 73 8.51 -9.62 -14.07
N ARG A 74 7.51 -8.72 -13.94
CA ARG A 74 6.75 -8.52 -12.70
C ARG A 74 5.99 -9.77 -12.27
N ALA A 75 5.53 -10.58 -13.21
CA ALA A 75 4.83 -11.82 -12.90
C ALA A 75 5.74 -12.84 -12.22
N ALA A 76 6.98 -12.99 -12.70
CA ALA A 76 7.96 -13.87 -12.07
C ALA A 76 8.30 -13.40 -10.64
N MET A 77 8.43 -12.09 -10.45
CA MET A 77 8.75 -11.47 -9.15
C MET A 77 7.71 -11.78 -8.08
N TRP A 78 6.42 -11.49 -8.32
CA TRP A 78 5.39 -11.74 -7.30
C TRP A 78 5.13 -13.25 -7.11
N LYS A 79 5.34 -14.08 -8.14
CA LYS A 79 5.28 -15.54 -8.01
C LYS A 79 6.36 -16.08 -7.09
N GLN A 80 7.59 -15.56 -7.19
CA GLN A 80 8.67 -15.93 -6.27
C GLN A 80 8.34 -15.55 -4.81
N CYS A 81 7.77 -14.36 -4.59
CA CYS A 81 7.29 -13.97 -3.26
C CYS A 81 6.16 -14.87 -2.76
N SER A 82 5.23 -15.25 -3.66
CA SER A 82 4.15 -16.20 -3.35
C SER A 82 4.70 -17.54 -2.90
N GLU A 83 5.66 -18.10 -3.63
CA GLU A 83 6.32 -19.37 -3.30
C GLU A 83 7.04 -19.30 -1.96
N LYS A 84 7.88 -18.27 -1.76
CA LYS A 84 8.64 -18.04 -0.52
C LYS A 84 7.74 -17.99 0.73
N LEU A 85 6.52 -17.48 0.59
CA LEU A 85 5.57 -17.28 1.68
C LEU A 85 4.50 -18.39 1.77
N GLY A 86 4.58 -19.42 0.93
CA GLY A 86 3.59 -20.49 0.90
C GLY A 86 2.18 -20.02 0.48
N MET A 87 2.10 -18.93 -0.28
CA MET A 87 0.85 -18.39 -0.81
C MET A 87 0.53 -19.02 -2.17
N SER A 88 -0.75 -19.27 -2.42
CA SER A 88 -1.20 -19.88 -3.68
C SER A 88 -1.14 -18.88 -4.83
N ALA A 89 -0.11 -18.99 -5.66
CA ALA A 89 0.02 -18.20 -6.89
C ALA A 89 -1.18 -18.41 -7.83
N HIS A 90 -1.80 -19.59 -7.82
CA HIS A 90 -3.00 -19.87 -8.59
C HIS A 90 -4.19 -18.99 -8.14
N ARG A 91 -4.42 -18.84 -6.82
CA ARG A 91 -5.49 -17.96 -6.31
C ARG A 91 -5.26 -16.51 -6.70
N ILE A 92 -4.03 -16.02 -6.54
CA ILE A 92 -3.64 -14.66 -6.92
C ILE A 92 -3.88 -14.44 -8.42
N ASN A 93 -3.37 -15.36 -9.26
CA ASN A 93 -3.53 -15.25 -10.72
C ASN A 93 -5.00 -15.29 -11.14
N LYS A 94 -5.81 -16.18 -10.55
CA LYS A 94 -7.24 -16.26 -10.84
C LYS A 94 -7.97 -14.95 -10.48
N CYS A 95 -7.65 -14.34 -9.34
CA CYS A 95 -8.21 -13.04 -8.96
C CYS A 95 -7.81 -11.92 -9.94
N TYR A 96 -6.55 -11.90 -10.38
CA TYR A 96 -6.09 -10.96 -11.40
C TYR A 96 -6.81 -11.17 -12.75
N THR A 97 -6.76 -12.38 -13.31
CA THR A 97 -7.27 -12.67 -14.66
C THR A 97 -8.79 -12.66 -14.77
N SER A 98 -9.51 -12.80 -13.66
CA SER A 98 -10.98 -12.66 -13.63
C SER A 98 -11.46 -11.21 -13.58
N GLY A 99 -10.56 -10.23 -13.47
CA GLY A 99 -10.89 -8.83 -13.25
C GLY A 99 -11.35 -8.52 -11.82
N TYR A 100 -11.42 -9.51 -10.92
CA TYR A 100 -11.79 -9.27 -9.52
C TYR A 100 -10.77 -8.40 -8.78
N GLY A 101 -9.48 -8.59 -9.07
CA GLY A 101 -8.41 -7.74 -8.53
C GLY A 101 -8.59 -6.27 -8.88
N LEU A 102 -9.03 -5.95 -10.11
CA LEU A 102 -9.27 -4.58 -10.54
C LEU A 102 -10.46 -3.97 -9.78
N LYS A 103 -11.52 -4.74 -9.54
CA LYS A 103 -12.65 -4.28 -8.73
C LYS A 103 -12.21 -3.92 -7.30
N LEU A 104 -11.35 -4.75 -6.69
CA LEU A 104 -10.77 -4.47 -5.37
C LEU A 104 -9.90 -3.21 -5.40
N LEU A 105 -9.06 -3.06 -6.41
CA LEU A 105 -8.20 -1.88 -6.58
C LEU A 105 -9.02 -0.58 -6.65
N LEU A 106 -10.11 -0.58 -7.45
CA LEU A 106 -11.01 0.57 -7.56
C LEU A 106 -11.76 0.86 -6.25
N GLN A 107 -12.09 -0.17 -5.45
CA GLN A 107 -12.66 0.02 -4.12
C GLN A 107 -11.69 0.74 -3.20
N TYR A 108 -10.43 0.30 -3.14
CA TYR A 108 -9.40 0.95 -2.33
C TYR A 108 -9.14 2.38 -2.78
N ALA A 109 -9.13 2.64 -4.08
CA ALA A 109 -9.01 4.00 -4.60
C ALA A 109 -10.16 4.91 -4.16
N ASN A 110 -11.39 4.40 -4.14
CA ASN A 110 -12.56 5.14 -3.67
C ASN A 110 -12.48 5.41 -2.15
N GLU A 111 -11.90 4.50 -1.37
CA GLU A 111 -11.61 4.75 0.05
C GLU A 111 -10.54 5.82 0.23
N THR A 112 -9.45 5.77 -0.55
CA THR A 112 -8.39 6.77 -0.56
C THR A 112 -8.90 8.16 -0.97
N ALA A 113 -9.78 8.25 -1.98
CA ALA A 113 -10.39 9.51 -2.43
C ALA A 113 -11.30 10.17 -1.37
N LYS A 114 -11.77 9.40 -0.38
CA LYS A 114 -12.61 9.90 0.73
C LYS A 114 -11.80 10.39 1.92
N LEU A 115 -10.46 10.30 1.89
CA LEU A 115 -9.61 10.82 2.95
C LEU A 115 -9.89 12.29 3.21
N LYS A 116 -9.86 12.66 4.50
CA LYS A 116 -10.04 14.04 4.96
C LYS A 116 -8.89 14.42 5.89
N PRO A 117 -8.07 15.43 5.54
CA PRO A 117 -8.03 16.10 4.22
C PRO A 117 -7.66 15.11 3.10
N PRO A 118 -7.98 15.44 1.83
CA PRO A 118 -7.48 14.69 0.69
C PRO A 118 -5.95 14.57 0.75
N HIS A 119 -5.41 13.42 0.36
CA HIS A 119 -3.96 13.25 0.34
C HIS A 119 -3.33 14.09 -0.77
N GLU A 120 -2.18 14.69 -0.47
CA GLU A 120 -1.50 15.62 -1.38
C GLU A 120 -0.33 14.96 -2.13
N TYR A 121 0.20 13.88 -1.55
CA TYR A 121 1.34 13.11 -2.05
C TYR A 121 1.29 11.68 -1.49
N VAL A 122 2.26 10.86 -1.89
CA VAL A 122 2.48 9.52 -1.34
C VAL A 122 3.94 9.40 -0.88
N PRO A 123 4.23 8.66 0.21
CA PRO A 123 3.27 7.99 1.08
C PRO A 123 2.41 8.97 1.89
N TRP A 124 1.15 8.61 2.16
CA TRP A 124 0.23 9.38 3.00
C TRP A 124 -0.11 8.56 4.26
N VAL A 125 0.50 8.92 5.39
CA VAL A 125 0.33 8.17 6.65
C VAL A 125 -0.64 8.92 7.56
N VAL A 126 -1.67 8.21 8.03
CA VAL A 126 -2.68 8.73 8.94
C VAL A 126 -2.66 7.89 10.22
N VAL A 127 -2.52 8.53 11.37
CA VAL A 127 -2.60 7.89 12.70
C VAL A 127 -3.69 8.59 13.50
N ASP A 128 -4.67 7.83 14.01
CA ASP A 128 -5.82 8.37 14.75
C ASP A 128 -6.51 9.56 14.04
N ASN A 129 -6.79 9.39 12.74
CA ASN A 129 -7.36 10.42 11.85
C ASN A 129 -6.50 11.68 11.66
N GLN A 130 -5.22 11.66 12.07
CA GLN A 130 -4.29 12.76 11.84
C GLN A 130 -3.28 12.39 10.74
N PRO A 131 -3.25 13.11 9.61
CA PRO A 131 -2.20 12.93 8.61
C PRO A 131 -0.87 13.45 9.16
N LEU A 132 0.17 12.63 9.12
CA LEU A 132 1.50 12.96 9.67
C LEU A 132 2.31 13.90 8.77
N LYS A 133 1.91 14.01 7.49
CA LYS A 133 2.59 14.81 6.47
C LYS A 133 4.09 14.49 6.42
N ASP A 134 4.95 15.49 6.55
CA ASP A 134 6.41 15.35 6.46
C ASP A 134 7.00 14.52 7.61
N ASP A 135 6.26 14.33 8.71
CA ASP A 135 6.70 13.54 9.86
C ASP A 135 6.31 12.05 9.76
N PHE A 136 5.95 11.57 8.56
CA PHE A 136 5.47 10.21 8.35
C PHE A 136 6.48 9.13 8.76
N GLU A 137 7.79 9.41 8.71
CA GLU A 137 8.83 8.45 9.14
C GLU A 137 8.79 8.20 10.65
N ASN A 138 8.31 9.18 11.43
CA ASN A 138 8.15 9.08 12.87
C ASN A 138 6.81 8.43 13.28
N PHE A 139 6.11 7.74 12.38
CA PHE A 139 4.78 7.17 12.65
C PHE A 139 4.70 6.29 13.91
N VAL A 140 5.77 5.58 14.28
CA VAL A 140 5.79 4.77 15.50
C VAL A 140 5.57 5.63 16.75
N LYS A 141 6.11 6.85 16.79
CA LYS A 141 5.89 7.81 17.89
C LYS A 141 4.40 8.13 18.02
N TYR A 142 3.78 8.52 16.91
CA TYR A 142 2.36 8.84 16.86
C TYR A 142 1.48 7.64 17.24
N VAL A 143 1.81 6.44 16.76
CA VAL A 143 1.10 5.21 17.14
C VAL A 143 1.19 4.98 18.65
N CYS A 144 2.37 5.16 19.23
CA CYS A 144 2.62 4.97 20.66
C CYS A 144 1.99 6.05 21.54
N GLU A 145 1.82 7.26 21.03
CA GLU A 145 1.07 8.35 21.67
C GLU A 145 -0.45 8.12 21.59
N ALA A 146 -0.95 7.65 20.44
CA ALA A 146 -2.36 7.33 20.24
C ALA A 146 -2.82 6.05 20.96
N TYR A 147 -1.89 5.17 21.35
CA TYR A 147 -2.20 3.90 22.01
C TYR A 147 -2.74 4.12 23.43
N LYS A 148 -3.98 3.71 23.67
CA LYS A 148 -4.71 3.86 24.95
C LYS A 148 -4.63 2.64 25.87
N GLY A 149 -3.97 1.56 25.45
CA GLY A 149 -3.81 0.36 26.28
C GLY A 149 -2.80 0.58 27.41
N ALA A 150 -3.00 -0.08 28.55
CA ALA A 150 -2.12 0.03 29.71
C ALA A 150 -0.71 -0.51 29.41
N ASP A 151 -0.63 -1.68 28.78
CA ASP A 151 0.63 -2.30 28.39
C ASP A 151 1.05 -1.82 27.01
N LYS A 152 1.94 -0.81 26.98
CA LYS A 152 2.51 -0.32 25.73
C LYS A 152 3.41 -1.38 25.08
N PRO A 153 3.30 -1.58 23.75
CA PRO A 153 4.20 -2.47 23.00
C PRO A 153 5.67 -2.11 23.20
N GLU A 154 6.56 -3.10 23.08
CA GLU A 154 8.01 -2.90 23.26
C GLU A 154 8.58 -1.80 22.34
N ALA A 155 8.08 -1.73 21.10
CA ALA A 155 8.45 -0.69 20.15
C ALA A 155 8.22 0.74 20.67
N CYS A 156 7.27 0.94 21.60
CA CYS A 156 6.97 2.24 22.21
C CYS A 156 7.92 2.61 23.36
N LYS A 157 8.69 1.65 23.89
CA LYS A 157 9.62 1.89 24.98
C LYS A 157 11.00 2.34 24.47
N THR A 158 11.41 1.85 23.31
CA THR A 158 12.73 2.10 22.71
C THR A 158 12.89 3.51 22.11
N GLN A 159 11.80 4.24 21.87
CA GLN A 159 11.85 5.54 21.21
C GLN A 159 12.33 6.71 22.08
N ALA A 160 12.64 6.48 23.35
CA ALA A 160 13.22 7.51 24.22
C ALA A 160 14.69 7.84 23.90
N THR A 161 15.37 7.09 23.02
CA THR A 161 16.85 7.13 22.93
C THR A 161 17.48 7.29 21.54
N SER A 162 16.73 7.46 20.46
CA SER A 162 17.33 7.63 19.12
C SER A 162 16.79 8.84 18.35
N VAL A 163 17.29 10.03 18.68
CA VAL A 163 17.22 11.20 17.79
C VAL A 163 18.60 11.38 17.15
N SER A 164 18.76 10.87 15.93
CA SER A 164 19.73 11.38 14.96
C SER A 164 19.26 10.98 13.57
N SER A 165 18.47 11.87 12.96
CA SER A 165 18.05 11.76 11.56
C SER A 165 19.17 12.29 10.67
N THR A 166 19.66 11.45 9.76
CA THR A 166 20.35 11.92 8.56
C THR A 166 19.26 12.25 7.53
N HIS A 167 19.16 13.54 7.19
CA HIS A 167 18.24 14.05 6.18
C HIS A 167 18.70 13.62 4.78
N ASP A 168 18.10 12.58 4.23
CA ASP A 168 18.08 12.38 2.78
C ASP A 168 16.72 12.81 2.24
N LYS A 169 16.74 13.94 1.51
CA LYS A 169 15.56 14.49 0.83
C LYS A 169 15.08 13.51 -0.24
N MET A 170 14.00 12.79 0.01
CA MET A 170 13.28 12.09 -1.05
C MET A 170 12.59 13.10 -1.97
N ALA A 171 12.97 13.06 -3.25
CA ALA A 171 12.47 13.96 -4.28
C ALA A 171 10.97 13.74 -4.54
N ASN A 172 10.21 14.84 -4.46
CA ASN A 172 8.81 14.94 -4.88
C ASN A 172 8.62 14.42 -6.30
N ARG A 173 7.70 13.45 -6.46
CA ARG A 173 7.10 13.15 -7.75
C ARG A 173 5.60 12.96 -7.55
N ILE A 174 4.83 13.82 -8.18
CA ILE A 174 3.36 13.77 -8.25
C ILE A 174 3.02 12.75 -9.34
N HIS A 175 2.18 11.75 -9.01
CA HIS A 175 1.95 10.58 -9.87
C HIS A 175 0.48 10.43 -10.27
N PRO A 176 0.16 10.36 -11.58
CA PRO A 176 -1.19 10.09 -12.09
C PRO A 176 -1.50 8.59 -12.20
N GLY A 177 -2.79 8.27 -12.12
CA GLY A 177 -3.35 6.95 -11.78
C GLY A 177 -3.67 5.94 -12.90
N CYS A 178 -4.14 4.76 -12.47
CA CYS A 178 -4.51 3.60 -13.31
C CYS A 178 -5.80 3.82 -14.12
N TYR A 179 -5.83 3.26 -15.34
CA TYR A 179 -6.83 3.54 -16.39
C TYR A 179 -8.28 3.16 -16.02
N ALA A 180 -9.22 4.02 -16.44
CA ALA A 180 -10.66 3.86 -16.24
C ALA A 180 -11.45 3.46 -17.52
N SER A 181 -10.80 3.17 -18.65
CA SER A 181 -11.55 2.85 -19.88
C SER A 181 -11.49 1.36 -20.25
N GLU A 182 -12.25 0.54 -19.51
CA GLU A 182 -12.81 -0.73 -19.99
C GLU A 182 -14.30 -0.88 -19.62
N ILE A 183 -14.97 0.23 -19.29
CA ILE A 183 -16.39 0.24 -18.87
C ILE A 183 -17.38 0.22 -20.07
N ALA A 184 -16.91 0.18 -21.32
CA ALA A 184 -17.82 0.22 -22.48
C ALA A 184 -18.34 -1.15 -22.98
N ASN A 185 -17.82 -2.30 -22.52
CA ASN A 185 -18.15 -3.60 -23.14
C ASN A 185 -18.50 -4.74 -22.17
N LEU A 186 -18.94 -4.42 -20.95
CA LEU A 186 -19.56 -5.40 -20.04
C LEU A 186 -20.97 -4.94 -19.66
N GLY A 187 -21.79 -4.75 -20.69
CA GLY A 187 -23.26 -4.78 -20.60
C GLY A 187 -23.76 -6.17 -20.96
#